data_AF-A0A8E2EU28-F1
#
_entry.id   AF-A0A8E2EU28-F1
#
_cell.length_a   1.000
_cell.length_b   1.000
_cell.length_c   1.000
_cell.angle_alpha   90.00
_cell.angle_beta   90.00
_cell.angle_gamma   90.00
#
_symmetry.space_group_name_H-M   'P 1'
#
loop_
_entity.id
_entity.type
_entity.pdbx_description
1 polymer ?
#
loop_
_entity_poly.entity_id
_entity_poly.type
_entity_poly.pdbx_seq_one_letter_code
_entity_poly.pdbx_strand_id
1 'polypeptide(L)'
;MAEEQPASVHEGASTPPPPTGTAEDRKAAAALSSLDAHDDDGTAKSGADSEALGQAMEKLNVGGAKEEQKVVPRRAVKVDPADVNMLVEQLELSKVKATELLKAHDGNIVKAMSAFITASA
;
A
#
# COMPACT_ATOMS: atom_id res chain seq x y z
N MET A 1 -12.58 60.04 2.66
CA MET A 1 -11.18 60.52 2.62
C MET A 1 -10.34 59.39 3.15
N ALA A 2 -9.37 58.92 2.36
CA ALA A 2 -8.54 57.77 2.68
C ALA A 2 -7.63 58.09 3.87
N GLU A 3 -7.68 57.28 4.92
CA GLU A 3 -6.70 57.33 6.01
C GLU A 3 -5.42 56.65 5.50
N GLU A 4 -4.32 57.40 5.48
CA GLU A 4 -3.01 56.92 5.01
C GLU A 4 -2.53 55.79 5.93
N GLN A 5 -2.25 54.61 5.35
CA GLN A 5 -1.80 53.45 6.12
C GLN A 5 -0.44 53.74 6.79
N PRO A 6 -0.21 53.24 8.03
CA PRO A 6 1.07 53.41 8.70
C PRO A 6 2.19 52.76 7.87
N ALA A 7 3.32 53.45 7.70
CA ALA A 7 4.42 53.08 6.81
C ALA A 7 5.03 51.67 7.02
N SER A 8 4.67 50.99 8.12
CA SER A 8 5.12 49.63 8.45
C SER A 8 4.25 48.52 7.87
N VAL A 9 3.06 48.81 7.34
CA VAL A 9 2.14 47.78 6.82
C VAL A 9 1.66 48.20 5.43
N HIS A 10 2.12 47.48 4.41
CA HIS A 10 1.68 47.61 3.02
C HIS A 10 0.91 46.36 2.64
N GLU A 11 -0.36 46.52 2.26
CA GLU A 11 -1.20 45.42 1.78
C GLU A 11 -0.62 44.87 0.46
N GLY A 12 -0.14 43.63 0.49
CA GLY A 12 0.55 42.98 -0.64
C GLY A 12 2.04 42.68 -0.43
N ALA A 13 2.64 43.12 0.67
CA ALA A 13 3.97 42.67 1.06
C ALA A 13 3.89 41.24 1.64
N SER A 14 4.03 40.23 0.77
CA SER A 14 4.32 38.85 1.19
C SER A 14 5.73 38.79 1.76
N THR A 15 5.94 39.42 2.92
CA THR A 15 7.13 39.16 3.72
C THR A 15 6.85 37.84 4.42
N PRO A 16 7.49 36.73 4.02
CA PRO A 16 7.27 35.48 4.71
C PRO A 16 7.59 35.70 6.20
N PRO A 17 6.75 35.22 7.13
CA PRO A 17 7.06 35.32 8.55
C PRO A 17 8.48 34.76 8.77
N PRO A 18 9.30 35.39 9.63
CA PRO A 18 10.62 34.84 9.95
C PRO A 18 10.42 33.38 10.35
N PRO A 19 11.24 32.44 9.84
CA PRO A 19 11.03 31.03 10.09
C PRO A 19 10.98 30.82 11.61
N THR A 20 9.80 30.46 12.13
CA THR A 20 9.60 30.13 13.54
C THR A 20 10.26 28.80 13.90
N GLY A 21 10.80 28.09 12.91
CA GLY A 21 11.62 26.92 13.08
C GLY A 21 12.98 27.27 13.67
N THR A 22 13.33 26.58 14.75
CA THR A 22 14.67 26.56 15.30
C THR A 22 15.68 26.12 14.23
N ALA A 23 16.98 26.34 14.46
CA ALA A 23 18.02 25.83 13.55
C ALA A 23 17.88 24.31 13.29
N GLU A 24 17.37 23.59 14.29
CA GLU A 24 17.11 22.16 14.22
C GLU A 24 15.91 21.83 13.32
N ASP A 25 14.84 22.63 13.35
CA ASP A 25 13.67 22.43 12.47
C ASP A 25 14.03 22.62 11.00
N ARG A 26 14.91 23.58 10.69
CA ARG A 26 15.42 23.78 9.33
C ARG A 26 16.30 22.64 8.86
N LYS A 27 17.12 22.08 9.75
CA LYS A 27 17.96 20.92 9.45
C LYS A 27 17.12 19.66 9.28
N ALA A 28 16.09 19.47 10.11
CA ALA A 28 15.14 18.39 9.99
C ALA A 28 14.33 18.50 8.68
N ALA A 29 13.84 19.69 8.35
CA ALA A 29 13.14 19.95 7.10
C ALA A 29 14.05 19.71 5.87
N ALA A 30 15.32 20.11 5.93
CA ALA A 30 16.29 19.86 4.85
C ALA A 30 16.60 18.36 4.69
N ALA A 31 16.70 17.61 5.79
CA ALA A 31 16.89 16.16 5.76
C ALA A 31 15.66 15.43 5.17
N LEU A 32 14.45 15.85 5.54
CA LEU A 32 13.22 15.31 4.98
C LEU A 32 13.07 15.67 3.49
N SER A 33 13.38 16.90 3.10
CA SER A 33 13.33 17.34 1.69
C SER A 33 14.38 16.62 0.82
N SER A 34 15.55 16.26 1.39
CA SER A 34 16.57 15.47 0.68
C SER A 34 16.17 14.00 0.50
N LEU A 35 15.32 13.46 1.38
CA LEU A 35 14.76 12.11 1.25
C LEU A 35 13.66 12.07 0.18
N ASP A 36 12.81 13.10 0.13
CA ASP A 36 11.74 13.24 -0.87
C ASP A 36 12.29 13.51 -2.29
N ALA A 37 13.43 14.19 -2.39
CA ALA A 37 14.14 14.40 -3.66
C ALA A 37 14.83 13.13 -4.22
N HIS A 38 14.84 12.01 -3.49
CA HIS A 38 15.51 10.78 -3.92
C HIS A 38 14.68 9.92 -4.90
N ASP A 39 13.56 10.44 -5.44
CA ASP A 39 12.68 9.68 -6.35
C ASP A 39 12.88 9.97 -7.85
N ASP A 40 13.77 10.89 -8.28
CA ASP A 40 13.86 11.27 -9.71
C ASP A 40 15.25 11.15 -10.37
N ASP A 41 16.32 10.75 -9.66
CA ASP A 41 17.61 10.50 -10.33
C ASP A 41 18.23 9.18 -9.86
N GLY A 42 18.13 8.18 -10.74
CA GLY A 42 18.65 6.82 -10.61
C GLY A 42 20.18 6.73 -10.59
N THR A 43 20.83 7.45 -9.69
CA THR A 43 22.27 7.36 -9.43
C THR A 43 22.54 7.08 -7.95
N ALA A 44 21.92 5.98 -7.47
CA ALA A 44 22.46 5.24 -6.34
C ALA A 44 23.94 4.92 -6.64
N LYS A 45 24.84 5.41 -5.78
CA LYS A 45 26.25 4.98 -5.72
C LYS A 45 26.29 3.46 -5.92
N SER A 46 26.84 3.02 -7.05
CA SER A 46 26.92 1.62 -7.45
C SER A 46 27.95 0.88 -6.59
N GLY A 47 27.52 0.56 -5.37
CA GLY A 47 28.12 -0.44 -4.50
C GLY A 47 27.05 -1.40 -4.00
N ALA A 48 25.97 -1.57 -4.78
CA ALA A 48 25.00 -2.63 -4.53
C ALA A 48 25.59 -3.92 -5.09
N ASP A 49 26.22 -4.72 -4.23
CA ASP A 49 26.60 -6.10 -4.55
C ASP A 49 25.35 -6.81 -5.07
N SER A 50 25.30 -7.03 -6.39
CA SER A 50 24.16 -7.66 -7.06
C SER A 50 23.92 -9.07 -6.50
N GLU A 51 24.95 -9.68 -5.93
CA GLU A 51 24.90 -10.94 -5.21
C GLU A 51 24.22 -10.80 -3.83
N ALA A 52 24.51 -9.74 -3.08
CA ALA A 52 23.83 -9.45 -1.81
C ALA A 52 22.37 -9.06 -2.05
N LEU A 53 22.08 -8.34 -3.12
CA LEU A 53 20.72 -8.04 -3.56
C LEU A 53 19.98 -9.32 -3.98
N GLY A 54 20.62 -10.18 -4.77
CA GLY A 54 20.08 -11.47 -5.18
C GLY A 54 19.77 -12.38 -3.98
N GLN A 55 20.70 -12.49 -3.03
CA GLN A 55 20.47 -13.24 -1.79
C GLN A 55 19.41 -12.60 -0.89
N ALA A 56 19.35 -11.26 -0.81
CA ALA A 56 18.30 -10.57 -0.06
C ALA A 56 16.93 -10.80 -0.70
N MET A 57 16.83 -10.72 -2.03
CA MET A 57 15.60 -11.02 -2.77
C MET A 57 15.21 -12.49 -2.65
N GLU A 58 16.16 -13.42 -2.67
CA GLU A 58 15.86 -14.84 -2.48
C GLU A 58 15.38 -15.13 -1.05
N LYS A 59 15.98 -14.50 -0.04
CA LYS A 59 15.52 -14.59 1.36
C LYS A 59 14.16 -13.94 1.58
N LEU A 60 13.85 -12.86 0.87
CA LEU A 60 12.51 -12.26 0.84
C LEU A 60 11.49 -13.18 0.16
N ASN A 61 11.90 -13.90 -0.89
CA ASN A 61 11.05 -14.88 -1.58
C ASN A 61 10.87 -16.19 -0.77
N VAL A 62 11.75 -16.46 0.19
CA VAL A 62 11.63 -17.56 1.18
C VAL A 62 10.87 -17.11 2.44
N GLY A 63 10.58 -15.82 2.58
CA GLY A 63 9.95 -15.18 3.75
C GLY A 63 8.43 -15.28 3.87
N GLY A 64 7.78 -16.20 3.14
CA GLY A 64 6.36 -16.55 3.35
C GLY A 64 6.14 -17.69 4.35
N ALA A 65 7.18 -18.12 5.06
CA ALA A 65 7.11 -19.25 5.99
C ALA A 65 7.26 -18.78 7.45
N LYS A 66 6.16 -18.21 8.00
CA LYS A 66 5.72 -18.31 9.41
C LYS A 66 4.46 -17.45 9.65
N GLU A 67 3.42 -17.73 8.89
CA GLU A 67 2.08 -17.79 9.47
C GLU A 67 1.57 -19.18 9.13
N GLU A 68 1.11 -19.90 10.15
CA GLU A 68 0.47 -21.20 10.02
C GLU A 68 -0.91 -21.03 9.34
N GLN A 69 -0.92 -20.62 8.08
CA GLN A 69 -1.99 -20.98 7.18
C GLN A 69 -1.46 -22.11 6.33
N LYS A 70 -2.10 -23.26 6.49
CA LYS A 70 -2.00 -24.42 5.60
C LYS A 70 -2.28 -23.95 4.17
N VAL A 71 -1.25 -23.46 3.48
CA VAL A 71 -1.27 -23.21 2.04
C VAL A 71 -1.26 -24.58 1.39
N VAL A 72 -2.46 -25.17 1.30
CA VAL A 72 -2.74 -26.18 0.30
C VAL A 72 -2.25 -25.58 -1.01
N PRO A 73 -1.37 -26.26 -1.77
CA PRO A 73 -0.81 -25.71 -2.98
C PRO A 73 -1.96 -25.17 -3.81
N ARG A 74 -1.87 -23.89 -4.20
CA ARG A 74 -2.80 -23.23 -5.12
C ARG A 74 -2.72 -23.96 -6.45
N ARG A 75 -3.28 -25.16 -6.51
CA ARG A 75 -3.56 -25.85 -7.75
C ARG A 75 -4.45 -24.89 -8.52
N ALA A 76 -4.26 -24.84 -9.84
CA ALA A 76 -5.18 -24.14 -10.71
C ALA A 76 -6.54 -24.85 -10.60
N VAL A 77 -7.31 -24.49 -9.59
CA VAL A 77 -8.64 -25.00 -9.31
C VAL A 77 -9.51 -24.43 -10.42
N LYS A 78 -10.08 -25.33 -11.24
CA LYS A 78 -11.05 -24.96 -12.25
C LYS A 78 -12.32 -24.57 -11.51
N VAL A 79 -12.66 -23.29 -11.60
CA VAL A 79 -13.87 -22.73 -11.00
C VAL A 79 -14.95 -22.64 -12.07
N ASP A 80 -16.16 -23.07 -11.76
CA ASP A 80 -17.29 -22.94 -12.68
C ASP A 80 -17.80 -21.48 -12.70
N PRO A 81 -18.00 -20.87 -13.88
CA PRO A 81 -18.53 -19.52 -13.98
C PRO A 81 -19.95 -19.37 -13.44
N ALA A 82 -20.78 -20.43 -13.47
CA ALA A 82 -22.11 -20.41 -12.88
C ALA A 82 -22.04 -20.29 -11.36
N ASP A 83 -21.12 -21.03 -10.73
CA ASP A 83 -20.87 -20.96 -9.29
C ASP A 83 -20.41 -19.55 -8.86
N VAL A 84 -19.55 -18.91 -9.66
CA VAL A 84 -19.11 -17.52 -9.39
C VAL A 84 -20.28 -16.56 -9.46
N ASN A 85 -21.12 -16.64 -10.50
CA ASN A 85 -22.26 -15.75 -10.65
C ASN A 85 -23.29 -15.93 -9.52
N MET A 86 -23.56 -17.18 -9.12
CA MET A 86 -24.44 -17.46 -8.00
C MET A 86 -23.92 -16.84 -6.69
N LEU A 87 -22.62 -16.95 -6.40
CA LEU A 87 -22.02 -16.37 -5.20
C LEU A 87 -22.07 -14.84 -5.20
N VAL A 88 -21.90 -14.21 -6.37
CA VAL A 88 -22.02 -12.76 -6.51
C VAL A 88 -23.44 -12.29 -6.19
N GLU A 89 -24.46 -13.03 -6.66
CA GLU A 89 -25.86 -12.66 -6.47
C GLU A 89 -26.38 -12.98 -5.06
N GLN A 90 -26.03 -14.14 -4.50
CA GLN A 90 -26.61 -14.60 -3.23
C GLN A 90 -25.86 -14.09 -1.99
N LEU A 91 -24.55 -13.87 -2.09
CA LEU A 91 -23.71 -13.41 -0.96
C LEU A 91 -23.28 -11.94 -1.11
N GLU A 92 -23.78 -11.25 -2.13
CA GLU A 92 -23.43 -9.86 -2.47
C GLU A 92 -21.90 -9.63 -2.56
N LEU A 93 -21.16 -10.63 -3.00
CA LEU A 93 -19.70 -10.56 -3.14
C LEU A 93 -19.31 -9.98 -4.49
N SER A 94 -18.18 -9.26 -4.55
CA SER A 94 -17.59 -8.91 -5.84
C SER A 94 -17.12 -10.17 -6.58
N LYS A 95 -17.13 -10.14 -7.92
CA LYS A 95 -16.68 -11.26 -8.76
C LYS A 95 -15.30 -11.79 -8.38
N VAL A 96 -14.40 -10.89 -7.97
CA VAL A 96 -13.05 -11.23 -7.50
C VAL A 96 -13.13 -12.05 -6.21
N LYS A 97 -13.87 -11.58 -5.21
CA LYS A 97 -14.04 -12.25 -3.91
C LYS A 97 -14.75 -13.61 -4.03
N ALA A 98 -15.78 -13.70 -4.87
CA ALA A 98 -16.46 -14.97 -5.14
C ALA A 98 -15.50 -16.01 -5.76
N THR A 99 -14.66 -15.57 -6.70
CA THR A 99 -13.66 -16.44 -7.35
C THR A 99 -12.57 -16.88 -6.36
N GLU A 100 -12.12 -15.99 -5.48
CA GLU A 100 -11.17 -16.32 -4.41
C GLU A 100 -11.74 -17.33 -3.42
N LEU A 101 -12.99 -17.15 -3.00
CA LEU A 101 -13.67 -18.06 -2.09
C LEU A 101 -13.78 -19.46 -2.70
N LEU A 102 -14.18 -19.58 -3.97
CA LEU A 102 -14.24 -20.87 -4.65
C LEU A 102 -12.85 -21.51 -4.79
N LYS A 103 -11.81 -20.73 -5.11
CA LYS A 103 -10.42 -21.23 -5.18
C LYS A 103 -9.90 -21.73 -3.83
N ALA A 104 -10.26 -21.06 -2.73
CA ALA A 104 -9.87 -21.45 -1.38
C ALA A 104 -10.52 -22.77 -0.92
N HIS A 105 -11.65 -23.15 -1.53
CA HIS A 105 -12.42 -24.34 -1.20
C HIS A 105 -12.45 -25.38 -2.32
N ASP A 106 -11.37 -25.49 -3.09
CA ASP A 106 -11.18 -26.50 -4.15
C ASP A 106 -12.26 -26.47 -5.26
N GLY A 107 -12.93 -25.33 -5.45
CA GLY A 107 -14.00 -25.15 -6.43
C GLY A 107 -15.33 -25.75 -5.97
N ASN A 108 -15.45 -26.13 -4.69
CA ASN A 108 -16.66 -26.70 -4.14
C ASN A 108 -17.55 -25.60 -3.54
N ILE A 109 -18.66 -25.32 -4.21
CA ILE A 109 -19.61 -24.27 -3.82
C ILE A 109 -20.26 -24.51 -2.46
N VAL A 110 -20.65 -25.74 -2.14
CA VAL A 110 -21.31 -26.08 -0.86
C VAL A 110 -20.35 -25.88 0.31
N LYS A 111 -19.09 -26.31 0.15
CA LYS A 111 -18.02 -26.12 1.14
C LYS A 111 -17.70 -24.64 1.34
N ALA A 112 -17.65 -23.88 0.25
CA ALA A 112 -17.42 -22.44 0.26
C ALA A 112 -18.53 -21.68 1.01
N MET A 113 -19.79 -21.94 0.69
CA MET A 113 -20.94 -21.30 1.36
C MET A 113 -21.01 -21.66 2.84
N SER A 114 -20.82 -22.94 3.17
CA SER A 114 -20.83 -23.40 4.56
C SER A 114 -19.72 -22.75 5.39
N ALA A 115 -18.52 -22.66 4.81
CA ALA A 115 -17.39 -21.97 5.45
C ALA A 115 -17.65 -20.47 5.60
N PHE A 116 -18.23 -19.82 4.59
CA PHE A 116 -18.55 -18.40 4.63
C PHE A 116 -19.55 -18.05 5.74
N ILE A 117 -20.64 -18.82 5.86
CA ILE A 117 -21.66 -18.59 6.90
C ILE A 117 -21.09 -18.89 8.30
N THR A 118 -20.28 -19.94 8.44
CA THR A 118 -19.65 -20.29 9.73
C THR A 118 -18.58 -19.28 10.14
N ALA A 119 -17.82 -18.73 9.19
CA ALA A 119 -16.80 -17.71 9.47
C ALA A 119 -17.40 -16.32 9.75
N SER A 120 -18.64 -16.07 9.31
CA SER A 120 -19.37 -14.83 9.58
C SER A 120 -20.19 -14.87 10.88
N ALA A 121 -20.31 -16.02 11.52
CA ALA A 121 -20.99 -16.21 12.81
C ALA A 121 -20.00 -16.06 13.97
#